data_AF-A0AB34J1X9-F1
#
_entry.id   AF-A0AB34J1X9-F1
#
_cell.length_a   1.000
_cell.length_b   1.000
_cell.length_c   1.000
_cell.angle_alpha   90.00
_cell.angle_beta   90.00
_cell.angle_gamma   90.00
#
_symmetry.space_group_name_H-M   'P 1'
#
loop_
_entity.id
_entity.type
_entity.pdbx_description
1 polymer ?
#
loop_
_entity_poly.entity_id
_entity_poly.type
_entity_poly.pdbx_seq_one_letter_code
_entity_poly.pdbx_strand_id
1 'polypeptide(L)'
;MASENRTRVVDYLYSADDLRHQLLGIAYVLVMMLCLDLLVCRKLRARWMALHFCGNVVVVASSLNDVISAMDNPITSCVGRSSSELPTHVIIALHAYHLALFECSMSDVVHHVIFVGIIGSVGICFDMGGPLKNLIAFFICGLPGGLDYLMLTLVKQDLMLPVTEKTWNSRINVWIRSPGLLLCAFCVYQAVRHGPANSACAIQPHIAGFLATLLVINGQYYMQRVTGNTYRKVQQFSS
;
A
#
# COMPACT_ATOMS: atom_id res chain seq x y z
N MET A 1 19.65 30.21 -10.33
CA MET A 1 19.60 28.97 -9.53
C MET A 1 18.34 28.84 -8.67
N ALA A 2 18.00 29.77 -7.76
CA ALA A 2 16.77 29.63 -6.94
C ALA A 2 15.45 29.74 -7.74
N SER A 3 15.39 30.55 -8.80
CA SER A 3 14.21 30.66 -9.67
C SER A 3 14.01 29.43 -10.56
N GLU A 4 15.09 28.81 -11.01
CA GLU A 4 15.12 27.65 -11.92
C GLU A 4 14.74 26.34 -11.19
N ASN A 5 15.09 26.21 -9.91
CA ASN A 5 14.58 25.14 -9.06
C ASN A 5 13.07 25.30 -8.78
N ARG A 6 12.55 26.52 -8.72
CA ARG A 6 11.14 26.78 -8.42
C ARG A 6 10.22 26.34 -9.56
N THR A 7 10.64 26.52 -10.81
CA THR A 7 9.88 26.05 -11.99
C THR A 7 9.82 24.53 -12.05
N ARG A 8 10.93 23.81 -11.78
CA ARG A 8 10.96 22.33 -11.79
C ARG A 8 10.11 21.69 -10.71
N VAL A 9 9.90 22.34 -9.56
CA VAL A 9 9.03 21.81 -8.48
C VAL A 9 7.56 21.78 -8.90
N VAL A 10 7.12 22.73 -9.73
CA VAL A 10 5.74 22.80 -10.21
C VAL A 10 5.44 21.70 -11.23
N ASP A 11 6.44 21.21 -11.96
CA ASP A 11 6.27 20.16 -12.98
C ASP A 11 5.94 18.77 -12.41
N TYR A 12 6.22 18.52 -11.12
CA TYR A 12 5.94 17.24 -10.43
C TYR A 12 4.71 17.28 -9.53
N LEU A 13 4.13 18.47 -9.34
CA LEU A 13 2.76 18.56 -8.87
C LEU A 13 1.88 18.21 -10.06
N TYR A 14 0.96 17.29 -9.85
CA TYR A 14 0.02 16.93 -10.89
C TYR A 14 -0.71 18.17 -11.41
N SER A 15 -0.81 18.25 -12.74
CA SER A 15 -1.66 19.26 -13.36
C SER A 15 -3.12 19.06 -12.93
N ALA A 16 -3.95 20.09 -13.08
CA ALA A 16 -5.38 19.95 -12.78
C ALA A 16 -6.03 18.81 -13.58
N ASP A 17 -5.57 18.60 -14.82
CA ASP A 17 -6.00 17.48 -15.65
C ASP A 17 -5.52 16.14 -15.07
N ASP A 18 -4.26 16.01 -14.69
CA ASP A 18 -3.77 14.77 -14.10
C ASP A 18 -4.53 14.42 -12.81
N LEU A 19 -4.78 15.40 -11.93
CA LEU A 19 -5.57 15.19 -10.72
C LEU A 19 -6.99 14.72 -11.06
N ARG A 20 -7.61 15.30 -12.09
CA ARG A 20 -8.92 14.86 -12.59
C ARG A 20 -8.87 13.40 -13.05
N HIS A 21 -7.82 12.98 -13.77
CA HIS A 21 -7.65 11.58 -14.19
C HIS A 21 -7.50 10.64 -12.98
N GLN A 22 -6.72 11.04 -11.96
CA GLN A 22 -6.59 10.27 -10.72
C GLN A 22 -7.94 10.11 -10.02
N LEU A 23 -8.72 11.19 -9.88
CA LEU A 23 -10.04 11.15 -9.26
C LEU A 23 -11.05 10.31 -10.05
N LEU A 24 -11.04 10.39 -11.38
CA LEU A 24 -11.89 9.55 -12.23
C LEU A 24 -11.51 8.06 -12.11
N GLY A 25 -10.21 7.74 -12.04
CA GLY A 25 -9.73 6.38 -11.81
C GLY A 25 -10.21 5.82 -10.46
N ILE A 26 -10.08 6.60 -9.38
CA ILE A 26 -10.58 6.23 -8.05
C ILE A 26 -12.10 6.03 -8.08
N ALA A 27 -12.86 6.93 -8.71
CA ALA A 27 -14.31 6.82 -8.83
C ALA A 27 -14.73 5.57 -9.61
N TYR A 28 -14.04 5.25 -10.71
CA TYR A 28 -14.26 4.04 -11.48
C TYR A 28 -14.03 2.78 -10.63
N VAL A 29 -12.94 2.73 -9.86
CA VAL A 29 -12.67 1.58 -8.98
C VAL A 29 -13.70 1.47 -7.86
N LEU A 30 -14.16 2.58 -7.28
CA LEU A 30 -15.25 2.56 -6.28
C LEU A 30 -16.53 1.93 -6.84
N VAL A 31 -16.90 2.26 -8.09
CA VAL A 31 -18.06 1.64 -8.76
C VAL A 31 -17.84 0.15 -8.96
N MET A 32 -16.66 -0.27 -9.42
CA MET A 32 -16.32 -1.68 -9.57
C MET A 32 -16.37 -2.45 -8.24
N MET A 33 -15.86 -1.85 -7.17
CA MET A 33 -15.94 -2.42 -5.82
C MET A 33 -17.38 -2.55 -5.33
N LEU A 34 -18.22 -1.54 -5.55
CA LEU A 34 -19.64 -1.60 -5.23
C LEU A 34 -20.34 -2.73 -6.00
N CYS A 35 -20.06 -2.87 -7.30
CA CYS A 35 -20.59 -3.97 -8.10
C CYS A 35 -20.15 -5.34 -7.56
N LEU A 36 -18.85 -5.51 -7.28
CA LEU A 36 -18.31 -6.75 -6.72
C LEU A 36 -18.96 -7.09 -5.37
N ASP A 37 -19.13 -6.09 -4.53
CA ASP A 37 -19.75 -6.25 -3.23
C ASP A 37 -21.22 -6.69 -3.35
N LEU A 38 -22.01 -5.99 -4.17
CA LEU A 38 -23.43 -6.30 -4.36
C LEU A 38 -23.66 -7.68 -5.01
N LEU A 39 -22.81 -8.06 -5.98
CA LEU A 39 -22.98 -9.30 -6.74
C LEU A 39 -22.40 -10.53 -6.03
N VAL A 40 -21.31 -10.35 -5.28
CA VAL A 40 -20.52 -11.44 -4.70
C VAL A 40 -20.39 -11.31 -3.18
N CYS A 41 -19.68 -10.28 -2.69
CA CYS A 41 -19.21 -10.27 -1.29
C CYS A 41 -20.34 -10.17 -0.26
N ARG A 42 -21.47 -9.53 -0.60
CA ARG A 42 -22.63 -9.41 0.30
C ARG A 42 -23.26 -10.76 0.68
N LYS A 43 -22.99 -11.82 -0.10
CA LYS A 43 -23.44 -13.19 0.19
C LYS A 43 -22.54 -13.91 1.20
N LEU A 44 -21.38 -13.34 1.53
CA LEU A 44 -20.39 -13.92 2.44
C LEU A 44 -20.54 -13.31 3.85
N ARG A 45 -20.43 -14.15 4.90
CA ARG A 45 -20.31 -13.69 6.30
C ARG A 45 -19.14 -12.72 6.49
N ALA A 46 -18.07 -12.93 5.74
CA ALA A 46 -16.84 -12.15 5.75
C ALA A 46 -16.82 -11.03 4.69
N ARG A 47 -17.97 -10.39 4.43
CA ARG A 47 -18.18 -9.45 3.31
C ARG A 47 -17.00 -8.48 3.08
N TRP A 48 -16.62 -7.74 4.12
CA TRP A 48 -15.52 -6.76 4.03
C TRP A 48 -14.19 -7.42 3.73
N MET A 49 -13.85 -8.49 4.45
CA MET A 49 -12.57 -9.18 4.29
C MET A 49 -12.41 -9.77 2.88
N ALA A 50 -13.49 -10.31 2.32
CA ALA A 50 -13.49 -10.84 0.96
C ALA A 50 -13.31 -9.72 -0.08
N LEU A 51 -14.00 -8.60 0.09
CA LEU A 51 -13.87 -7.44 -0.79
C LEU A 51 -12.43 -6.88 -0.75
N HIS A 52 -11.86 -6.78 0.45
CA HIS A 52 -10.49 -6.29 0.63
C HIS A 52 -9.46 -7.24 0.01
N PHE A 53 -9.66 -8.55 0.14
CA PHE A 53 -8.83 -9.56 -0.53
C PHE A 53 -8.85 -9.37 -2.05
N CYS A 54 -10.02 -9.22 -2.67
CA CYS A 54 -10.14 -8.99 -4.11
C CYS A 54 -9.39 -7.73 -4.56
N GLY A 55 -9.53 -6.62 -3.83
CA GLY A 55 -8.77 -5.40 -4.11
C GLY A 55 -7.25 -5.63 -4.05
N ASN A 56 -6.77 -6.35 -3.03
CA ASN A 56 -5.35 -6.65 -2.89
C ASN A 56 -4.83 -7.55 -4.01
N VAL A 57 -5.63 -8.48 -4.54
CA VAL A 57 -5.28 -9.28 -5.73
C VAL A 57 -5.10 -8.38 -6.95
N VAL A 58 -5.99 -7.41 -7.16
CA VAL A 58 -5.86 -6.44 -8.27
C VAL A 58 -4.59 -5.62 -8.11
N VAL A 59 -4.28 -5.14 -6.90
CA VAL A 59 -3.02 -4.43 -6.60
C VAL A 59 -1.82 -5.29 -6.99
N VAL A 60 -1.76 -6.53 -6.51
CA VAL A 60 -0.67 -7.48 -6.81
C VAL A 60 -0.50 -7.71 -8.32
N ALA A 61 -1.60 -8.02 -9.01
CA ALA A 61 -1.56 -8.34 -10.43
C ALA A 61 -1.15 -7.13 -11.28
N SER A 62 -1.66 -5.94 -10.96
CA SER A 62 -1.37 -4.73 -11.71
C SER A 62 -0.04 -4.05 -11.36
N SER A 63 0.59 -4.42 -10.24
CA SER A 63 1.89 -3.89 -9.83
C SER A 63 3.07 -4.82 -10.16
N LEU A 64 2.84 -6.06 -10.61
CA LEU A 64 3.89 -7.08 -10.66
C LEU A 64 5.05 -6.72 -11.60
N ASN A 65 4.76 -6.21 -12.81
CA ASN A 65 5.80 -5.81 -13.76
C ASN A 65 6.63 -4.65 -13.22
N ASP A 66 5.97 -3.70 -12.56
CA ASP A 66 6.65 -2.56 -11.92
C ASP A 66 7.49 -3.02 -10.72
N VAL A 67 7.01 -3.97 -9.91
CA VAL A 67 7.79 -4.57 -8.82
C VAL A 67 9.11 -5.13 -9.34
N ILE A 68 9.06 -5.92 -10.41
CA ILE A 68 10.26 -6.50 -11.04
C ILE A 68 11.17 -5.38 -11.56
N SER A 69 10.62 -4.42 -12.30
CA SER A 69 11.40 -3.30 -12.84
C SER A 69 12.06 -2.43 -11.76
N ALA A 70 11.40 -2.18 -10.64
CA ALA A 70 11.95 -1.42 -9.52
C ALA A 70 13.07 -2.19 -8.79
N MET A 71 12.95 -3.52 -8.70
CA MET A 71 13.97 -4.37 -8.10
C MET A 71 15.20 -4.50 -9.00
N ASP A 72 15.02 -4.61 -10.32
CA ASP A 72 16.12 -4.71 -11.28
C ASP A 72 16.89 -3.39 -11.40
N ASN A 73 16.21 -2.25 -11.30
CA ASN A 73 16.84 -0.94 -11.42
C ASN A 73 16.34 0.06 -10.35
N PRO A 74 16.75 -0.10 -9.09
CA PRO A 74 16.27 0.74 -7.99
C PRO A 74 16.69 2.20 -8.14
N ILE A 75 17.81 2.48 -8.82
CA ILE A 75 18.36 3.82 -8.99
C ILE A 75 17.46 4.70 -9.88
N THR A 76 16.87 4.12 -10.93
CA THR A 76 16.01 4.85 -11.88
C THR A 76 14.51 4.61 -11.62
N SER A 77 14.17 3.94 -10.52
CA SER A 77 12.79 3.52 -10.21
C SER A 77 11.81 4.66 -9.90
N CYS A 78 12.29 5.90 -9.72
CA CYS A 78 11.47 7.13 -9.61
C CYS A 78 11.53 8.00 -10.88
N VAL A 79 11.82 7.42 -12.05
CA VAL A 79 11.92 8.16 -13.33
C VAL A 79 10.76 7.76 -14.25
N GLY A 80 10.13 8.75 -14.87
CA GLY A 80 9.10 8.56 -15.91
C GLY A 80 7.69 8.30 -15.36
N ARG A 81 6.69 8.22 -16.25
CA ARG A 81 5.26 7.99 -15.90
C ARG A 81 4.73 6.62 -16.34
N SER A 82 5.60 5.68 -16.71
CA SER A 82 5.19 4.44 -17.41
C SER A 82 4.56 3.36 -16.50
N SER A 83 4.29 3.65 -15.24
CA SER A 83 3.82 2.66 -14.27
C SER A 83 2.33 2.81 -13.98
N SER A 84 1.66 1.67 -13.82
CA SER A 84 0.20 1.62 -13.65
C SER A 84 -0.25 2.45 -12.45
N GLU A 85 -1.29 3.26 -12.62
CA GLU A 85 -1.94 3.99 -11.51
C GLU A 85 -2.98 3.14 -10.77
N LEU A 86 -3.38 2.00 -11.36
CA LEU A 86 -4.45 1.16 -10.84
C LEU A 86 -4.20 0.67 -9.41
N PRO A 87 -2.98 0.25 -9.00
CA PRO A 87 -2.70 -0.09 -7.59
C PRO A 87 -3.06 1.04 -6.62
N THR A 88 -2.66 2.27 -6.95
CA THR A 88 -2.93 3.46 -6.14
C THR A 88 -4.44 3.72 -6.06
N HIS A 89 -5.14 3.70 -7.20
CA HIS A 89 -6.60 3.89 -7.25
C HIS A 89 -7.34 2.86 -6.41
N VAL A 90 -6.96 1.58 -6.50
CA VAL A 90 -7.56 0.50 -5.73
C VAL A 90 -7.34 0.69 -4.24
N ILE A 91 -6.11 1.01 -3.80
CA ILE A 91 -5.82 1.23 -2.39
C ILE A 91 -6.69 2.38 -1.84
N ILE A 92 -6.73 3.52 -2.52
CA ILE A 92 -7.49 4.68 -2.04
C ILE A 92 -9.00 4.39 -2.03
N ALA A 93 -9.53 3.86 -3.13
CA ALA A 93 -10.94 3.49 -3.26
C ALA A 93 -11.37 2.50 -2.17
N LEU A 94 -10.55 1.48 -1.92
CA LEU A 94 -10.84 0.44 -0.94
C LEU A 94 -10.96 1.00 0.48
N HIS A 95 -10.01 1.84 0.89
CA HIS A 95 -10.03 2.41 2.23
C HIS A 95 -11.10 3.51 2.39
N ALA A 96 -11.39 4.26 1.33
CA ALA A 96 -12.53 5.18 1.32
C ALA A 96 -13.86 4.42 1.47
N TYR A 97 -14.01 3.28 0.76
CA TYR A 97 -15.18 2.41 0.87
C TYR A 97 -15.32 1.82 2.27
N HIS A 98 -14.20 1.41 2.90
CA HIS A 98 -14.18 0.91 4.28
C HIS A 98 -14.74 1.94 5.26
N LEU A 99 -14.16 3.14 5.25
CA LEU A 99 -14.53 4.24 6.16
C LEU A 99 -15.99 4.67 5.98
N ALA A 100 -16.52 4.59 4.76
CA ALA A 100 -17.88 5.04 4.46
C ALA A 100 -18.96 4.03 4.87
N LEU A 101 -18.69 2.72 4.77
CA LEU A 101 -19.74 1.69 4.81
C LEU A 101 -19.57 0.62 5.89
N PHE A 102 -18.44 0.59 6.59
CA PHE A 102 -18.17 -0.38 7.64
C PHE A 102 -17.71 0.29 8.93
N GLU A 103 -18.02 -0.35 10.05
CA GLU A 103 -17.59 0.12 11.37
C GLU A 103 -16.07 0.02 11.49
N CYS A 104 -15.43 1.15 11.80
CA CYS A 104 -14.00 1.25 11.98
C CYS A 104 -13.66 1.40 13.46
N SER A 105 -12.73 0.58 13.96
CA SER A 105 -12.18 0.83 15.29
C SER A 105 -11.31 2.09 15.29
N MET A 106 -11.02 2.64 16.48
CA MET A 106 -10.08 3.76 16.58
C MET A 106 -8.70 3.43 15.99
N SER A 107 -8.25 2.17 16.13
CA SER A 107 -7.00 1.71 15.52
C SER A 107 -7.08 1.74 13.99
N ASP A 108 -8.25 1.43 13.43
CA ASP A 108 -8.48 1.50 11.99
C ASP A 108 -8.50 2.96 11.54
N VAL A 109 -9.20 3.84 12.23
CA VAL A 109 -9.22 5.28 11.89
C VAL A 109 -7.81 5.87 11.89
N VAL A 110 -7.00 5.58 12.91
CA VAL A 110 -5.60 6.03 12.95
C VAL A 110 -4.79 5.47 11.78
N HIS A 111 -4.97 4.18 11.44
CA HIS A 111 -4.31 3.59 10.27
C HIS A 111 -4.72 4.30 8.97
N HIS A 112 -6.00 4.55 8.78
CA HIS A 112 -6.53 5.14 7.57
C HIS A 112 -6.14 6.62 7.45
N VAL A 113 -6.12 7.37 8.55
CA VAL A 113 -5.71 8.79 8.50
C VAL A 113 -4.20 8.92 8.31
N ILE A 114 -3.39 8.20 9.10
CA ILE A 114 -1.93 8.36 9.07
C ILE A 114 -1.34 7.67 7.84
N PHE A 115 -1.66 6.41 7.59
CA PHE A 115 -0.98 5.66 6.52
C PHE A 115 -1.69 5.84 5.19
N VAL A 116 -3.02 5.73 5.12
CA VAL A 116 -3.71 5.90 3.83
C VAL A 116 -3.87 7.37 3.47
N GLY A 117 -4.23 8.21 4.44
CA GLY A 117 -4.41 9.64 4.25
C GLY A 117 -3.09 10.31 3.86
N ILE A 118 -2.01 10.11 4.62
CA ILE A 118 -0.73 10.79 4.33
C ILE A 118 0.02 10.12 3.18
N ILE A 119 0.27 8.80 3.23
CA ILE A 119 1.04 8.12 2.16
C ILE A 119 0.24 8.09 0.86
N GLY A 120 -1.07 7.85 0.92
CA GLY A 120 -1.94 7.89 -0.25
C GLY A 120 -2.04 9.29 -0.86
N SER A 121 -2.16 10.35 -0.04
CA SER A 121 -2.13 11.72 -0.57
C SER A 121 -0.78 12.07 -1.21
N VAL A 122 0.34 11.57 -0.66
CA VAL A 122 1.64 11.71 -1.33
C VAL A 122 1.59 11.00 -2.69
N GLY A 123 1.06 9.79 -2.78
CA GLY A 123 0.92 9.07 -4.06
C GLY A 123 0.01 9.75 -5.10
N ILE A 124 -1.00 10.51 -4.67
CA ILE A 124 -1.92 11.24 -5.57
C ILE A 124 -1.41 12.64 -5.91
N CYS A 125 -0.76 13.33 -4.97
CA CYS A 125 -0.37 14.73 -5.14
C CYS A 125 1.08 14.89 -5.61
N PHE A 126 1.91 13.87 -5.39
CA PHE A 126 3.30 13.84 -5.78
C PHE A 126 3.51 12.67 -6.74
N ASP A 127 3.71 12.98 -8.01
CA ASP A 127 4.08 11.98 -9.01
C ASP A 127 5.51 11.52 -8.74
N MET A 128 5.66 10.48 -7.90
CA MET A 128 6.94 9.82 -7.69
C MET A 128 7.54 9.30 -9.00
N GLY A 129 6.71 9.13 -10.03
CA GLY A 129 7.10 8.50 -11.28
C GLY A 129 7.49 7.04 -11.09
N GLY A 130 7.43 6.31 -12.20
CA GLY A 130 8.11 5.04 -12.36
C GLY A 130 7.60 3.91 -11.45
N PRO A 131 8.34 2.78 -11.47
CA PRO A 131 7.89 1.54 -10.89
C PRO A 131 7.92 1.49 -9.35
N LEU A 132 8.65 2.40 -8.69
CA LEU A 132 8.84 2.36 -7.24
C LEU A 132 7.54 2.50 -6.45
N LYS A 133 6.60 3.33 -6.92
CA LYS A 133 5.29 3.49 -6.25
C LYS A 133 4.52 2.16 -6.18
N ASN A 134 4.66 1.32 -7.21
CA ASN A 134 3.97 0.04 -7.31
C ASN A 134 4.68 -1.07 -6.53
N LEU A 135 6.01 -0.97 -6.38
CA LEU A 135 6.75 -1.76 -5.40
C LEU A 135 6.26 -1.48 -3.97
N ILE A 136 6.06 -0.20 -3.63
CA ILE A 136 5.50 0.21 -2.33
C ILE A 136 4.08 -0.35 -2.16
N ALA A 137 3.20 -0.13 -3.14
CA ALA A 137 1.81 -0.61 -3.13
C ALA A 137 1.73 -2.13 -2.91
N PHE A 138 2.60 -2.89 -3.58
CA PHE A 138 2.68 -4.34 -3.46
C PHE A 138 2.96 -4.81 -2.03
N PHE A 139 3.95 -4.23 -1.35
CA PHE A 139 4.33 -4.64 0.00
C PHE A 139 3.46 -4.02 1.10
N ILE A 140 2.94 -2.81 0.90
CA ILE A 140 2.13 -2.13 1.92
C ILE A 140 0.68 -2.60 1.95
N CYS A 141 0.08 -2.93 0.81
CA CYS A 141 -1.33 -3.32 0.74
C CYS A 141 -1.57 -4.56 -0.11
N GLY A 142 -0.75 -4.81 -1.14
CA GLY A 142 -0.89 -5.92 -2.07
C GLY A 142 -0.71 -7.30 -1.45
N LEU A 143 0.46 -7.93 -1.62
CA LEU A 143 0.64 -9.34 -1.32
C LEU A 143 0.45 -9.67 0.18
N PRO A 144 1.10 -8.98 1.13
CA PRO A 144 0.95 -9.30 2.55
C PRO A 144 -0.49 -9.09 3.03
N GLY A 145 -1.12 -8.00 2.60
CA GLY A 145 -2.50 -7.69 2.93
C GLY A 145 -3.47 -8.69 2.30
N GLY A 146 -3.24 -9.10 1.04
CA GLY A 146 -4.09 -10.07 0.35
C GLY A 146 -4.12 -11.41 1.08
N LEU A 147 -2.95 -11.92 1.49
CA LEU A 147 -2.88 -13.16 2.26
C LEU A 147 -3.58 -13.03 3.62
N ASP A 148 -3.40 -11.91 4.33
CA ASP A 148 -4.10 -11.64 5.60
C ASP A 148 -5.63 -11.66 5.43
N TYR A 149 -6.16 -10.85 4.52
CA TYR A 149 -7.60 -10.76 4.29
C TYR A 149 -8.23 -12.04 3.73
N LEU A 150 -7.47 -12.84 2.97
CA LEU A 150 -7.89 -14.19 2.58
C LEU A 150 -8.05 -15.08 3.82
N MET A 151 -7.06 -15.12 4.71
CA MET A 151 -7.14 -15.94 5.92
C MET A 151 -8.26 -15.48 6.86
N LEU A 152 -8.44 -14.17 7.04
CA LEU A 152 -9.56 -13.61 7.80
C LEU A 152 -10.91 -14.00 7.19
N THR A 153 -11.01 -14.01 5.86
CA THR A 153 -12.19 -14.50 5.15
C THR A 153 -12.44 -15.98 5.47
N LEU A 154 -11.41 -16.82 5.38
CA LEU A 154 -11.52 -18.25 5.69
C LEU A 154 -11.92 -18.51 7.14
N VAL A 155 -11.37 -17.75 8.10
CA VAL A 155 -11.76 -17.85 9.51
C VAL A 155 -13.24 -17.53 9.71
N LYS A 156 -13.74 -16.48 9.07
CA LYS A 156 -15.16 -16.06 9.16
C LYS A 156 -16.13 -17.01 8.44
N GLN A 157 -15.63 -17.88 7.58
CA GLN A 157 -16.39 -18.96 6.93
C GLN A 157 -16.20 -20.31 7.63
N ASP A 158 -15.56 -20.33 8.81
CA ASP A 158 -15.26 -21.56 9.57
C ASP A 158 -14.35 -22.56 8.81
N LEU A 159 -13.58 -22.07 7.82
CA LEU A 159 -12.63 -22.86 7.01
C LEU A 159 -11.19 -22.81 7.53
N MET A 160 -10.90 -21.95 8.50
CA MET A 160 -9.58 -21.81 9.13
C MET A 160 -9.74 -21.49 10.62
N LEU A 161 -8.89 -22.09 11.46
CA LEU A 161 -8.87 -21.77 12.89
C LEU A 161 -8.28 -20.37 13.14
N PRO A 162 -8.84 -19.55 14.05
CA PRO A 162 -8.31 -18.23 14.37
C PRO A 162 -6.86 -18.23 14.87
N VAL A 163 -6.40 -19.32 15.49
CA VAL A 163 -5.00 -19.44 15.92
C VAL A 163 -4.06 -19.61 14.73
N THR A 164 -4.46 -20.41 13.74
CA THR A 164 -3.71 -20.66 12.51
C THR A 164 -3.54 -19.38 11.71
N GLU A 165 -4.62 -18.59 11.55
CA GLU A 165 -4.57 -17.28 10.91
C GLU A 165 -3.54 -16.37 11.59
N LYS A 166 -3.60 -16.21 12.93
CA LYS A 166 -2.66 -15.35 13.66
C LYS A 166 -1.21 -15.77 13.51
N THR A 167 -0.93 -17.07 13.55
CA THR A 167 0.43 -17.60 13.37
C THR A 167 0.95 -17.25 11.98
N TRP A 168 0.14 -17.43 10.93
CA TRP A 168 0.55 -17.08 9.56
C TRP A 168 0.64 -15.58 9.33
N ASN A 169 -0.30 -14.79 9.86
CA ASN A 169 -0.29 -13.33 9.79
C ASN A 169 1.00 -12.76 10.41
N SER A 170 1.39 -13.28 11.58
CA SER A 170 2.66 -12.94 12.23
C SER A 170 3.86 -13.22 11.32
N ARG A 171 3.92 -14.43 10.72
CA ARG A 171 5.00 -14.80 9.79
C ARG A 171 5.03 -13.91 8.54
N ILE A 172 3.88 -13.61 7.95
CA ILE A 172 3.76 -12.75 6.77
C ILE A 172 4.29 -11.34 7.08
N ASN A 173 3.96 -10.78 8.24
CA ASN A 173 4.47 -9.46 8.59
C ASN A 173 5.96 -9.45 8.90
N VAL A 174 6.47 -10.48 9.59
CA VAL A 174 7.90 -10.62 9.92
C VAL A 174 8.76 -10.86 8.68
N TRP A 175 8.32 -11.71 7.76
CA TRP A 175 9.15 -12.18 6.65
C TRP A 175 8.86 -11.52 5.31
N ILE A 176 7.69 -10.91 5.13
CA ILE A 176 7.29 -10.32 3.84
C ILE A 176 7.04 -8.82 3.98
N ARG A 177 6.08 -8.39 4.80
CA ARG A 177 5.69 -6.96 4.89
C ARG A 177 6.83 -6.09 5.39
N SER A 178 7.36 -6.39 6.58
CA SER A 178 8.39 -5.58 7.22
C SER A 178 9.69 -5.52 6.39
N PRO A 179 10.26 -6.66 5.93
CA PRO A 179 11.43 -6.64 5.05
C PRO A 179 11.15 -5.97 3.70
N GLY A 180 9.96 -6.18 3.12
CA GLY A 180 9.57 -5.56 1.86
C GLY A 180 9.46 -4.04 1.93
N LEU A 181 8.92 -3.50 3.02
CA LEU A 181 8.85 -2.05 3.23
C LEU A 181 10.22 -1.44 3.57
N LEU A 182 11.10 -2.19 4.23
CA LEU A 182 12.50 -1.80 4.41
C LEU A 182 13.23 -1.76 3.06
N LEU A 183 13.02 -2.75 2.18
CA LEU A 183 13.54 -2.76 0.82
C LEU A 183 13.02 -1.55 0.03
N CYS A 184 11.73 -1.23 0.11
CA CYS A 184 11.17 -0.03 -0.52
C CYS A 184 11.89 1.24 -0.06
N ALA A 185 12.11 1.40 1.26
CA ALA A 185 12.84 2.54 1.80
C ALA A 185 14.31 2.59 1.30
N PHE A 186 14.95 1.43 1.15
CA PHE A 186 16.27 1.34 0.53
C PHE A 186 16.26 1.75 -0.94
N CYS A 187 15.28 1.31 -1.73
CA CYS A 187 15.13 1.73 -3.13
C CYS A 187 14.91 3.24 -3.25
N VAL A 188 14.09 3.83 -2.37
CA VAL A 188 13.92 5.29 -2.28
C VAL A 188 15.26 5.97 -2.02
N TYR A 189 16.04 5.48 -1.03
CA TYR A 189 17.36 6.02 -0.73
C TYR A 189 18.30 5.96 -1.95
N GLN A 190 18.34 4.84 -2.67
CA GLN A 190 19.16 4.69 -3.88
C GLN A 190 18.75 5.67 -4.98
N ALA A 191 17.45 5.84 -5.21
CA ALA A 191 16.93 6.79 -6.19
C ALA A 191 17.20 8.26 -5.81
N VAL A 192 17.22 8.59 -4.52
CA VAL A 192 17.59 9.93 -4.03
C VAL A 192 19.07 10.21 -4.23
N ARG A 193 19.95 9.25 -3.92
CA ARG A 193 21.40 9.46 -3.86
C ARG A 193 22.12 9.28 -5.19
N HIS A 194 21.63 8.36 -6.00
CA HIS A 194 22.28 7.93 -7.23
C HIS A 194 21.39 8.09 -8.47
N GLY A 195 20.12 8.46 -8.27
CA GLY A 195 19.18 8.64 -9.37
C GLY A 195 19.54 9.83 -10.27
N PRO A 196 19.07 9.82 -11.52
CA PRO A 196 19.20 10.96 -12.42
C PRO A 196 18.64 12.26 -11.82
N ALA A 197 19.17 13.42 -12.21
CA ALA A 197 18.73 14.72 -11.69
C ALA A 197 17.25 15.06 -12.02
N ASN A 198 16.64 14.34 -12.96
CA ASN A 198 15.22 14.43 -13.32
C ASN A 198 14.35 13.34 -12.64
N SER A 199 14.89 12.58 -11.69
CA SER A 199 14.12 11.64 -10.86
C SER A 199 13.28 12.42 -9.84
N ALA A 200 12.00 12.05 -9.65
CA ALA A 200 11.14 12.72 -8.69
C ALA A 200 11.73 12.65 -7.26
N CYS A 201 12.30 11.49 -6.91
CA CYS A 201 12.97 11.27 -5.64
C CYS A 201 14.21 12.17 -5.47
N ALA A 202 14.99 12.40 -6.54
CA ALA A 202 16.16 13.27 -6.50
C ALA A 202 15.80 14.76 -6.44
N ILE A 203 14.68 15.16 -7.06
CA ILE A 203 14.19 16.54 -7.06
C ILE A 203 13.58 16.91 -5.70
N GLN A 204 12.86 15.99 -5.07
CA GLN A 204 12.22 16.19 -3.76
C GLN A 204 12.75 15.20 -2.69
N PRO A 205 14.04 15.30 -2.31
CA PRO A 205 14.67 14.33 -1.42
C PRO A 205 14.06 14.35 -0.01
N HIS A 206 13.50 15.48 0.43
CA HIS A 206 12.85 15.60 1.73
C HIS A 206 11.51 14.84 1.79
N ILE A 207 10.68 14.95 0.75
CA ILE A 207 9.41 14.21 0.65
C ILE A 207 9.71 12.71 0.51
N ALA A 208 10.68 12.35 -0.33
CA ALA A 208 11.12 10.97 -0.50
C ALA A 208 11.65 10.36 0.82
N GLY A 209 12.50 11.10 1.55
CA GLY A 209 13.03 10.66 2.85
C GLY A 209 11.93 10.53 3.92
N PHE A 210 10.96 11.44 3.95
CA PHE A 210 9.81 11.35 4.84
C PHE A 210 8.95 10.11 4.51
N LEU A 211 8.66 9.88 3.23
CA LEU A 211 7.96 8.68 2.78
C LEU A 211 8.70 7.41 3.20
N ALA A 212 10.00 7.29 2.91
CA ALA A 212 10.82 6.14 3.31
C ALA A 212 10.75 5.87 4.82
N THR A 213 10.76 6.94 5.63
CA THR A 213 10.60 6.84 7.09
C THR A 213 9.23 6.26 7.47
N LEU A 214 8.14 6.77 6.85
CA LEU A 214 6.79 6.24 7.08
C LEU A 214 6.66 4.77 6.67
N LEU A 215 7.32 4.33 5.60
CA LEU A 215 7.32 2.93 5.16
C LEU A 215 7.97 2.02 6.22
N VAL A 216 9.14 2.41 6.74
CA VAL A 216 9.82 1.67 7.80
C VAL A 216 8.96 1.62 9.06
N ILE A 217 8.43 2.76 9.50
CA ILE A 217 7.55 2.82 10.68
C ILE A 217 6.33 1.92 10.50
N ASN A 218 5.69 1.95 9.33
CA ASN A 218 4.54 1.09 9.03
C ASN A 218 4.92 -0.39 9.14
N GLY A 219 5.99 -0.82 8.46
CA GLY A 219 6.44 -2.21 8.49
C GLY A 219 6.77 -2.71 9.89
N GLN A 220 7.54 -1.93 10.65
CA GLN A 220 7.92 -2.31 12.01
C GLN A 220 6.73 -2.30 12.98
N TYR A 221 5.87 -1.29 12.90
CA TYR A 221 4.69 -1.19 13.78
C TYR A 221 3.73 -2.36 13.59
N TYR A 222 3.36 -2.68 12.35
CA TYR A 222 2.44 -3.78 12.08
C TYR A 222 3.04 -5.13 12.47
N MET A 223 4.33 -5.35 12.17
CA MET A 223 5.05 -6.55 12.63
C MET A 223 4.99 -6.71 14.15
N GLN A 224 5.29 -5.65 14.91
CA GLN A 224 5.23 -5.70 16.38
C GLN A 224 3.81 -5.97 16.90
N ARG A 225 2.79 -5.39 16.27
CA ARG A 225 1.39 -5.59 16.65
C ARG A 225 0.95 -7.04 16.46
N VAL A 226 1.20 -7.63 15.29
CA VAL A 226 0.73 -9.00 15.00
C VAL A 226 1.52 -10.07 15.75
N THR A 227 2.83 -9.85 15.94
CA THR A 227 3.67 -10.72 16.76
C THR A 227 3.24 -10.66 18.23
N GLY A 228 3.06 -9.46 18.79
CA GLY A 228 2.59 -9.27 20.16
C GLY A 228 1.22 -9.91 20.43
N ASN A 229 0.30 -9.84 19.46
CA ASN A 229 -1.00 -10.50 19.53
C ASN A 229 -0.91 -12.04 19.53
N THR A 230 0.15 -12.59 18.93
CA THR A 230 0.42 -14.03 18.90
C THR A 230 1.01 -14.48 20.25
N TYR A 231 2.02 -13.77 20.78
CA TYR A 231 2.69 -14.14 22.04
C TYR A 231 1.77 -14.09 23.27
N ARG A 232 0.88 -13.10 23.36
CA ARG A 232 -0.03 -12.95 24.51
C ARG A 232 -1.03 -14.11 24.69
N LYS A 233 -1.19 -14.99 23.69
CA LYS A 233 -2.04 -16.18 23.77
C LYS A 233 -1.27 -17.49 24.00
N VAL A 234 0.06 -17.47 23.94
CA VAL A 234 0.93 -18.66 24.05
C VAL A 234 1.49 -18.81 25.47
N GLN A 235 0.81 -18.28 26.50
CA GLN A 235 1.14 -18.59 27.90
C GLN A 235 0.84 -20.05 28.31
N GLN A 236 0.36 -20.90 27.39
CA GLN A 236 0.19 -22.34 27.57
C GLN A 236 0.81 -23.12 26.41
N PHE A 237 2.12 -23.07 26.27
CA PHE A 237 2.87 -24.26 25.85
C PHE A 237 4.13 -24.28 26.71
N SER A 238 3.99 -24.86 27.90
CA SER A 238 5.13 -25.44 28.60
C SER A 238 5.72 -26.52 27.69
N SER A 239 6.95 -26.30 27.25
CA SER A 239 7.85 -27.39 26.85
C SER A 239 8.02 -28.38 27.99
#